data_AF-A0A7X1E970-F1
#
_entry.id   AF-A0A7X1E970-F1
#
_cell.length_a   1.000
_cell.length_b   1.000
_cell.length_c   1.000
_cell.angle_alpha   90.00
_cell.angle_beta   90.00
_cell.angle_gamma   90.00
#
_symmetry.space_group_name_H-M   'P 1'
#
loop_
_entity.id
_entity.type
_entity.pdbx_description
1 polymer ?
#
loop_
_entity_poly.entity_id
_entity_poly.type
_entity_poly.pdbx_seq_one_letter_code
_entity_poly.pdbx_strand_id
1 'polypeptide(L)'
;MSGAIAHFSYYGAYAPQPFHSGSRLELDWMRRELDLSDAQYARIRQLHEERESDIRALSKRVRELENSLREMEAKRVAEGYVDYMAIRNYVLAKRDVDEACAESTKELIASVGGVMTLDQRRRYLSLLQTN
;
A
#
# COMPACT_ATOMS: atom_id res chain seq x y z
N MET A 1 -12.32 2.74 7.82
CA MET A 1 -11.23 2.92 6.83
C MET A 1 -10.07 1.99 7.20
N SER A 2 -10.32 0.67 7.26
CA SER A 2 -9.38 -0.28 7.89
C SER A 2 -8.72 -1.23 6.87
N GLY A 3 -9.42 -1.61 5.79
CA GLY A 3 -8.87 -2.52 4.78
C GLY A 3 -7.68 -1.97 3.95
N ALA A 4 -7.57 -0.65 3.78
CA ALA A 4 -6.38 -0.03 3.18
C ALA A 4 -5.17 -0.08 4.14
N ILE A 5 -5.44 -0.04 5.45
CA ILE A 5 -4.41 -0.21 6.47
C ILE A 5 -4.00 -1.66 6.50
N ALA A 6 -4.87 -2.66 6.43
CA ALA A 6 -4.46 -4.08 6.44
C ALA A 6 -3.59 -4.50 5.24
N HIS A 7 -3.92 -4.04 4.03
CA HIS A 7 -3.11 -4.35 2.85
C HIS A 7 -1.73 -3.67 2.95
N PHE A 8 -1.67 -2.40 3.35
CA PHE A 8 -0.39 -1.69 3.47
C PHE A 8 0.34 -1.89 4.80
N SER A 9 -0.32 -2.30 5.88
CA SER A 9 0.33 -2.57 7.17
C SER A 9 1.08 -3.88 7.11
N TYR A 10 0.59 -4.86 6.36
CA TYR A 10 1.40 -6.03 6.01
C TYR A 10 2.59 -5.64 5.12
N TYR A 11 2.37 -4.85 4.06
CA TYR A 11 3.45 -4.37 3.17
C TYR A 11 4.41 -3.37 3.84
N GLY A 12 3.99 -2.65 4.89
CA GLY A 12 4.76 -1.61 5.57
C GLY A 12 5.45 -2.08 6.84
N ALA A 13 4.87 -3.06 7.55
CA ALA A 13 5.47 -3.63 8.78
C ALA A 13 6.46 -4.77 8.49
N TYR A 14 6.37 -5.42 7.32
CA TYR A 14 7.20 -6.57 6.96
C TYR A 14 8.07 -6.40 5.73
N ALA A 15 8.04 -5.26 5.02
CA ALA A 15 9.01 -5.03 3.94
C ALA A 15 10.42 -4.95 4.55
N PRO A 16 11.25 -6.00 4.42
CA PRO A 16 12.65 -5.89 4.75
C PRO A 16 13.27 -5.02 3.67
N GLN A 17 14.50 -4.57 3.90
CA GLN A 17 15.30 -3.87 2.90
C GLN A 17 15.39 -4.64 1.56
N PRO A 18 16.01 -4.00 0.55
CA PRO A 18 15.51 -3.91 -0.83
C PRO A 18 14.89 -5.23 -1.31
N PHE A 19 13.59 -5.22 -1.64
CA PHE A 19 12.85 -6.26 -2.37
C PHE A 19 13.73 -7.43 -2.82
N HIS A 20 14.03 -8.34 -1.89
CA HIS A 20 14.69 -9.58 -2.27
C HIS A 20 13.67 -10.32 -3.13
N SER A 21 14.13 -10.79 -4.28
CA SER A 21 13.43 -11.60 -5.28
C SER A 21 12.57 -12.71 -4.65
N GLY A 22 11.36 -12.36 -4.19
CA GLY A 22 10.60 -13.16 -3.24
C GLY A 22 9.12 -12.81 -3.16
N SER A 23 8.53 -12.21 -4.21
CA SER A 23 7.08 -11.98 -4.36
C SER A 23 6.22 -13.25 -4.24
N ARG A 24 6.86 -14.43 -4.31
CA ARG A 24 6.21 -15.74 -4.31
C ARG A 24 5.64 -16.11 -2.93
N LEU A 25 6.38 -15.85 -1.85
CA LEU A 25 5.94 -16.18 -0.48
C LEU A 25 4.81 -15.26 0.01
N GLU A 26 4.77 -14.02 -0.46
CA GLU A 26 3.80 -13.01 -0.01
C GLU A 26 2.37 -13.23 -0.55
N LEU A 27 2.19 -13.98 -1.64
CA LEU A 27 0.87 -14.26 -2.24
C LEU A 27 0.40 -15.71 -2.05
N ASP A 28 1.24 -16.59 -1.49
CA ASP A 28 0.90 -18.00 -1.27
C ASP A 28 -0.24 -18.20 -0.27
N TRP A 29 -0.49 -17.24 0.62
CA TRP A 29 -1.68 -17.26 1.48
C TRP A 29 -2.95 -17.12 0.63
N MET A 30 -2.97 -16.24 -0.38
CA MET A 30 -4.15 -16.05 -1.24
C MET A 30 -4.51 -17.33 -1.97
N ARG A 31 -3.50 -18.07 -2.44
CA ARG A 31 -3.70 -19.36 -3.10
C ARG A 31 -4.41 -20.35 -2.18
N ARG A 32 -3.97 -20.44 -0.92
CA ARG A 32 -4.51 -21.39 0.06
C ARG A 32 -5.89 -20.97 0.57
N GLU A 33 -6.04 -19.72 1.00
CA GLU A 33 -7.27 -19.21 1.63
C GLU A 33 -8.43 -19.06 0.63
N LEU A 34 -8.11 -18.79 -0.63
CA LEU A 34 -9.12 -18.56 -1.68
C LEU A 34 -9.25 -19.74 -2.65
N ASP A 35 -8.51 -20.83 -2.43
CA ASP A 35 -8.52 -22.02 -3.30
C ASP A 35 -8.35 -21.61 -4.78
N LEU A 36 -7.30 -20.84 -5.05
CA LEU A 36 -7.04 -20.32 -6.40
C LEU A 36 -6.49 -21.43 -7.30
N SER A 37 -6.98 -21.50 -8.54
CA SER A 37 -6.33 -22.32 -9.56
C SER A 37 -4.94 -21.77 -9.90
N ASP A 38 -4.07 -22.61 -10.48
CA ASP A 38 -2.74 -22.18 -10.91
C ASP A 38 -2.79 -20.99 -11.88
N ALA A 39 -3.78 -20.98 -12.78
CA ALA A 39 -4.00 -19.90 -13.73
C ALA A 39 -4.44 -18.59 -13.03
N GLN A 40 -5.35 -18.68 -12.05
CA GLN A 40 -5.77 -17.52 -11.26
C GLN A 40 -4.62 -16.96 -10.44
N TYR A 41 -3.86 -17.83 -9.77
CA TYR A 41 -2.69 -17.44 -8.98
C TYR A 41 -1.61 -16.79 -9.85
N ALA A 42 -1.29 -17.35 -11.01
CA ALA A 42 -0.34 -16.75 -11.95
C ALA A 42 -0.79 -15.35 -12.41
N ARG A 43 -2.09 -15.18 -12.74
CA ARG A 43 -2.61 -13.87 -13.16
C ARG A 43 -2.59 -12.86 -12.02
N ILE A 44 -2.97 -13.25 -10.80
CA ILE A 44 -2.93 -12.37 -9.62
C ILE A 44 -1.49 -11.93 -9.33
N ARG A 45 -0.52 -12.84 -9.44
CA ARG A 45 0.88 -12.50 -9.29
C ARG A 45 1.33 -11.47 -10.33
N GLN A 46 0.98 -11.68 -11.60
CA GLN A 46 1.29 -10.73 -12.66
C GLN A 46 0.69 -9.34 -12.38
N LEU A 47 -0.55 -9.27 -11.89
CA LEU A 47 -1.20 -7.99 -11.53
C LEU A 47 -0.46 -7.24 -10.41
N HIS A 48 0.16 -7.95 -9.46
CA HIS A 48 1.00 -7.33 -8.42
C HIS A 48 2.35 -6.86 -8.99
N GLU A 49 2.97 -7.67 -9.85
CA GLU A 49 4.23 -7.32 -10.53
C GLU A 49 4.05 -6.08 -11.45
N GLU A 50 2.93 -5.99 -12.18
CA GLU A 50 2.58 -4.85 -13.03
C GLU A 50 2.49 -3.51 -12.25
N ARG A 51 2.16 -3.57 -10.95
CA ARG A 51 2.01 -2.37 -10.09
C ARG A 51 3.21 -2.10 -9.19
N GLU A 52 4.23 -2.93 -9.26
CA GLU A 52 5.38 -2.88 -8.35
C GLU A 52 6.16 -1.56 -8.47
N SER A 53 6.32 -1.03 -9.69
CA SER A 53 6.94 0.29 -9.92
C SER A 53 6.18 1.41 -9.23
N ASP A 54 4.85 1.40 -9.34
CA ASP A 54 3.99 2.46 -8.85
C ASP A 54 3.92 2.44 -7.33
N ILE A 55 3.83 1.24 -6.74
CA ILE A 55 3.89 1.04 -5.28
C ILE A 55 5.23 1.54 -4.73
N ARG A 56 6.35 1.26 -5.42
CA ARG A 56 7.67 1.78 -5.02
C ARG A 56 7.73 3.30 -5.09
N ALA A 57 7.19 3.90 -6.15
CA ALA A 57 7.16 5.35 -6.30
C ALA A 57 6.33 6.03 -5.20
N LEU A 58 5.14 5.50 -4.89
CA LEU A 58 4.30 5.99 -3.80
C LEU A 58 4.98 5.81 -2.43
N SER A 59 5.59 4.66 -2.18
CA SER A 59 6.34 4.39 -0.95
C SER A 59 7.49 5.38 -0.74
N LYS A 60 8.19 5.74 -1.83
CA LYS A 60 9.24 6.77 -1.77
C LYS A 60 8.66 8.13 -1.37
N ARG A 61 7.54 8.55 -1.97
CA ARG A 61 6.87 9.82 -1.65
C ARG A 61 6.39 9.88 -0.21
N VAL A 62 5.89 8.76 0.35
CA VAL A 62 5.53 8.67 1.77
C VAL A 62 6.75 8.92 2.66
N ARG A 63 7.89 8.27 2.39
CA ARG A 63 9.13 8.48 3.15
C ARG A 63 9.64 9.92 3.04
N GLU A 64 9.53 10.53 1.87
CA GLU A 64 9.88 11.94 1.66
C GLU A 64 9.01 12.87 2.53
N LEU A 65 7.71 12.59 2.65
CA LEU A 65 6.82 13.32 3.56
C LEU A 65 7.19 13.11 5.03
N GLU A 66 7.49 11.89 5.45
CA GLU A 66 7.94 11.61 6.83
C GLU A 66 9.23 12.34 7.17
N ASN A 67 10.17 12.41 6.23
CA ASN A 67 11.40 13.20 6.39
C ASN A 67 11.08 14.69 6.52
N SER A 68 10.22 15.22 5.64
CA SER A 68 9.80 16.63 5.68
C SER A 68 9.15 17.00 7.02
N LEU A 69 8.27 16.13 7.55
CA LEU A 69 7.66 16.36 8.86
C LEU A 69 8.71 16.37 9.98
N ARG A 70 9.65 15.42 9.98
CA ARG A 70 10.73 15.38 10.98
C ARG A 70 11.63 16.61 10.92
N GLU A 71 11.95 17.09 9.72
CA GLU A 71 12.73 18.32 9.54
C GLU A 71 12.00 19.55 10.05
N MET A 72 10.71 19.69 9.74
CA MET A 72 9.89 20.80 10.26
C MET A 72 9.82 20.77 11.79
N GLU A 73 9.63 19.59 12.37
CA GLU A 73 9.58 19.44 13.83
C GLU A 73 10.94 19.73 14.49
N ALA A 74 12.04 19.28 13.89
CA ALA A 74 13.38 19.59 14.37
C ALA A 74 13.65 21.10 14.37
N LYS A 75 13.24 21.81 13.31
CA LYS A 75 13.34 23.29 13.24
C LYS A 75 12.48 23.97 14.29
N ARG A 76 11.23 23.51 14.47
CA ARG A 76 10.34 24.05 15.50
C ARG A 76 10.96 23.94 16.90
N VAL A 77 11.54 22.78 17.21
CA VAL A 77 12.20 22.53 18.50
C VAL A 77 13.46 23.37 18.66
N ALA A 78 14.29 23.49 17.62
CA ALA A 78 15.56 24.20 17.67
C ALA A 78 15.41 25.73 17.69
N GLU A 79 14.47 26.27 16.91
CA GLU A 79 14.35 27.71 16.64
C GLU A 79 13.12 28.34 17.33
N GLY A 80 12.20 27.52 17.84
CA GLY A 80 10.96 27.99 18.48
C GLY A 80 9.93 28.59 17.51
N TYR A 81 10.20 28.53 16.20
CA TYR A 81 9.35 29.09 15.15
C TYR A 81 8.55 28.00 14.41
N VAL A 82 7.33 28.34 13.99
CA VAL A 82 6.46 27.48 13.20
C VAL A 82 6.22 28.13 11.83
N ASP A 83 6.68 27.47 10.77
CA ASP A 83 6.37 27.88 9.40
C ASP A 83 5.01 27.30 8.96
N TYR A 84 3.95 28.10 9.13
CA TYR A 84 2.60 27.70 8.77
C TYR A 84 2.41 27.47 7.25
N MET A 85 3.21 28.11 6.40
CA MET A 85 3.15 27.88 4.95
C MET A 85 3.77 26.52 4.60
N ALA A 86 4.88 26.15 5.24
CA ALA A 86 5.46 24.83 5.11
C ALA A 86 4.48 23.73 5.59
N ILE A 87 3.81 23.95 6.74
CA ILE A 87 2.78 23.01 7.24
C ILE A 87 1.62 22.88 6.25
N ARG A 88 1.09 23.99 5.73
CA ARG A 88 0.01 23.94 4.74
C ARG A 88 0.42 23.12 3.51
N ASN A 89 1.62 23.34 2.98
CA ASN A 89 2.12 22.62 1.82
C ASN A 89 2.32 21.14 2.12
N TYR A 90 2.84 20.80 3.30
CA TYR A 90 2.94 19.42 3.77
C TYR A 90 1.58 18.73 3.83
N VAL A 91 0.56 19.37 4.42
CA VAL A 91 -0.80 18.80 4.52
C VAL A 91 -1.40 18.52 3.14
N LEU A 92 -1.23 19.45 2.19
CA LEU A 92 -1.70 19.26 0.82
C LEU A 92 -0.97 18.10 0.13
N ALA A 93 0.37 18.07 0.20
CA ALA A 93 1.16 17.01 -0.40
C ALA A 93 0.85 15.63 0.23
N LYS A 94 0.62 15.59 1.55
CA LYS A 94 0.18 14.40 2.25
C LYS A 94 -1.17 13.91 1.75
N ARG A 95 -2.16 14.80 1.65
CA ARG A 95 -3.48 14.44 1.12
C ARG A 95 -3.38 13.85 -0.28
N ASP A 96 -2.60 14.49 -1.16
CA ASP A 96 -2.46 14.01 -2.54
C ASP A 96 -1.76 12.64 -2.61
N VAL A 97 -0.79 12.35 -1.73
CA VAL A 97 -0.17 11.02 -1.61
C VAL A 97 -1.16 10.00 -1.04
N ASP A 98 -1.91 10.36 0.00
CA ASP A 98 -2.90 9.49 0.63
C ASP A 98 -4.00 9.09 -0.38
N GLU A 99 -4.49 10.06 -1.17
CA GLU A 99 -5.46 9.82 -2.25
C GLU A 99 -4.90 8.87 -3.32
N ALA A 100 -3.65 9.09 -3.76
CA ALA A 100 -3.02 8.22 -4.76
C ALA A 100 -2.79 6.78 -4.24
N CYS A 101 -2.38 6.63 -2.98
CA CYS A 101 -2.25 5.32 -2.33
C CYS A 101 -3.61 4.61 -2.23
N ALA A 102 -4.65 5.33 -1.82
CA ALA A 102 -5.99 4.79 -1.71
C ALA A 102 -6.52 4.33 -3.08
N GLU A 103 -6.31 5.13 -4.12
CA GLU A 103 -6.80 4.79 -5.46
C GLU A 103 -6.06 3.58 -6.05
N SER A 104 -4.72 3.58 -5.98
CA SER A 104 -3.90 2.45 -6.43
C SER A 104 -4.31 1.13 -5.76
N THR A 105 -4.66 1.18 -4.47
CA THR A 105 -5.14 0.02 -3.71
C THR A 105 -6.50 -0.46 -4.16
N LYS A 106 -7.46 0.46 -4.35
CA LYS A 106 -8.79 0.11 -4.86
C LYS A 106 -8.68 -0.57 -6.22
N GLU A 107 -7.86 -0.03 -7.11
CA GLU A 107 -7.67 -0.61 -8.43
C GLU A 107 -7.01 -2.00 -8.37
N LEU A 108 -6.01 -2.20 -7.50
CA LEU A 108 -5.39 -3.52 -7.32
C LEU A 108 -6.41 -4.52 -6.76
N ILE A 109 -7.17 -4.16 -5.72
CA ILE A 109 -8.23 -5.01 -5.13
C ILE A 109 -9.28 -5.35 -6.19
N ALA A 110 -9.72 -4.37 -6.97
CA ALA A 110 -10.71 -4.59 -8.03
C ALA A 110 -10.17 -5.53 -9.11
N SER A 111 -8.91 -5.33 -9.54
CA SER A 111 -8.26 -6.13 -10.58
C SER A 111 -8.06 -7.57 -10.13
N VAL A 112 -7.55 -7.78 -8.90
CA VAL A 112 -7.37 -9.09 -8.26
C VAL A 112 -8.71 -9.79 -8.09
N GLY A 113 -9.73 -9.09 -7.58
CA GLY A 113 -11.08 -9.63 -7.43
C GLY A 113 -11.76 -9.99 -8.76
N GLY A 114 -11.35 -9.37 -9.87
CA GLY A 114 -11.82 -9.69 -11.21
C GLY A 114 -11.30 -11.02 -11.78
N VAL A 115 -10.24 -11.59 -11.20
CA VAL A 115 -9.68 -12.90 -11.59
C VAL A 115 -10.43 -14.08 -10.91
N MET A 116 -11.13 -13.78 -9.83
CA MET A 116 -11.75 -14.75 -8.94
C MET A 116 -13.19 -15.09 -9.38
N THR A 117 -13.67 -16.28 -8.99
CA THR A 117 -15.11 -16.58 -9.03
C THR A 117 -15.86 -15.72 -8.00
N LEU A 118 -17.19 -15.65 -8.09
CA LEU A 118 -18.00 -14.88 -7.14
C LEU A 118 -17.78 -15.31 -5.69
N ASP A 119 -17.70 -16.61 -5.41
CA ASP A 119 -17.50 -17.11 -4.05
C ASP A 119 -16.08 -16.88 -3.52
N GLN A 120 -15.08 -16.99 -4.39
CA GLN A 120 -13.69 -16.64 -4.05
C GLN A 120 -13.57 -15.13 -3.77
N ARG A 121 -14.20 -14.29 -4.61
CA ARG A 121 -14.21 -12.83 -4.44
C ARG A 121 -14.90 -12.40 -3.15
N ARG A 122 -16.03 -13.03 -2.78
CA ARG A 122 -16.70 -12.76 -1.50
C ARG A 122 -15.78 -13.08 -0.31
N ARG A 123 -15.12 -14.25 -0.34
CA ARG A 123 -14.14 -14.64 0.68
C ARG A 123 -12.99 -13.65 0.75
N TYR A 124 -12.40 -13.30 -0.39
CA TYR A 124 -11.34 -12.31 -0.48
C TYR A 124 -11.73 -10.97 0.15
N LEU A 125 -12.90 -10.41 -0.22
CA LEU A 125 -13.36 -9.14 0.35
C LEU A 125 -13.64 -9.22 1.86
N SER A 126 -14.10 -10.37 2.37
CA SER A 126 -14.30 -10.55 3.81
C SER A 126 -12.97 -10.55 4.59
N LEU A 127 -11.91 -11.14 4.04
CA LEU A 127 -10.56 -11.11 4.62
C LEU A 127 -9.99 -9.69 4.69
N LEU A 128 -10.33 -8.83 3.73
CA LEU A 128 -9.93 -7.42 3.71
C LEU A 128 -10.71 -6.54 4.71
N GLN A 129 -11.86 -6.99 5.20
CA GLN A 129 -12.70 -6.26 6.15
C GLN A 129 -12.42 -6.64 7.61
N THR A 130 -11.85 -7.83 7.83
CA THR A 130 -11.62 -8.40 9.16
C THR A 130 -10.27 -7.97 9.77
N ASN A 131 -9.44 -7.29 9.00
CA ASN A 131 -8.17 -6.68 9.41
C ASN A 131 -8.22 -5.16 9.27
#